data_AF-A0A5C7PLY3-F1
#
_entry.id   AF-A0A5C7PLY3-F1
#
_cell.length_a   1.000
_cell.length_b   1.000
_cell.length_c   1.000
_cell.angle_alpha   90.00
_cell.angle_beta   90.00
_cell.angle_gamma   90.00
#
_symmetry.space_group_name_H-M   'P 1'
#
loop_
_entity.id
_entity.type
_entity.pdbx_description
1 polymer ?
#
loop_
_entity_poly.entity_id
_entity_poly.type
_entity_poly.pdbx_seq_one_letter_code
_entity_poly.pdbx_strand_id
1 'polypeptide(L)'
;MSTRVVYPEFRDEHTLARYPFADDASLVADTGRVLTPDVVLDAMLYPAGNGGPLWLSRIEIDRLRITWVIANAAGDACSGTCDIADLDPTVDLLDALGRPAGILLLNPDVVAGLQVWDAGAHTFSEDSGAFVASCVAVAPAVGVRGIAAQDQQPLSGDIWIIGEDGVQFSIVPTGIRVDIVGDPLFRRRACAGNEVFVAPEFLRTINGIPPTYWGGFQLQAGRVLSPRPALRIYVDESGAVVIGLAAAEEQT
;
A
#
# COMPACT_ATOMS: atom_id res chain seq x y z
N MET A 1 -15.59 -5.20 40.74
CA MET A 1 -15.01 -6.52 40.39
C MET A 1 -13.54 -6.46 40.74
N SER A 2 -13.01 -7.43 41.50
CA SER A 2 -11.60 -7.44 41.92
C SER A 2 -10.74 -7.94 40.77
N THR A 3 -9.88 -7.08 40.24
CA THR A 3 -8.91 -7.43 39.20
C THR A 3 -7.88 -8.39 39.80
N ARG A 4 -7.95 -9.66 39.40
CA ARG A 4 -7.02 -10.71 39.85
C ARG A 4 -5.71 -10.57 39.07
N VAL A 5 -4.68 -10.05 39.71
CA VAL A 5 -3.31 -10.04 39.17
C VAL A 5 -2.81 -11.49 39.15
N VAL A 6 -2.55 -12.03 37.96
CA VAL A 6 -2.28 -13.46 37.77
C VAL A 6 -0.86 -13.84 38.22
N TYR A 7 0.08 -12.88 38.32
CA TYR A 7 1.47 -13.12 38.75
C TYR A 7 2.07 -11.88 39.47
N PRO A 8 1.82 -11.68 40.78
CA PRO A 8 2.39 -10.56 41.54
C PRO A 8 3.92 -10.61 41.65
N GLU A 9 4.48 -11.82 41.77
CA GLU A 9 5.93 -12.06 41.94
C GLU A 9 6.74 -11.54 40.73
N PHE A 10 6.22 -11.67 39.51
CA PHE A 10 6.88 -11.13 38.30
C PHE A 10 6.84 -9.59 38.26
N ARG A 11 5.76 -8.96 38.75
CA ARG A 11 5.69 -7.50 38.88
C ARG A 11 6.73 -6.99 39.90
N ASP A 12 6.84 -7.67 41.04
CA ASP A 12 7.75 -7.27 42.11
C ASP A 12 9.23 -7.46 41.72
N GLU A 13 9.57 -8.54 41.01
CA GLU A 13 10.94 -8.78 40.52
C GLU A 13 11.39 -7.79 39.42
N HIS A 14 10.44 -7.31 38.60
CA HIS A 14 10.73 -6.34 37.54
C HIS A 14 10.58 -4.88 37.95
N THR A 15 10.18 -4.57 39.18
CA THR A 15 10.09 -3.16 39.68
C THR A 15 11.47 -2.47 39.69
N LEU A 16 12.57 -3.23 39.76
CA LEU A 16 13.94 -2.71 39.64
C LEU A 16 14.44 -2.66 38.19
N ALA A 17 13.79 -3.36 37.27
CA ALA A 17 14.11 -3.34 35.86
C ALA A 17 13.40 -2.13 35.21
N ARG A 18 14.07 -1.42 34.31
CA ARG A 18 13.46 -0.30 33.57
C ARG A 18 12.50 -0.75 32.46
N TYR A 19 12.22 -2.05 32.41
CA TYR A 19 11.32 -2.65 31.43
C TYR A 19 9.94 -1.99 31.50
N PRO A 20 9.30 -1.64 30.35
CA PRO A 20 9.66 -1.99 28.96
C PRO A 20 10.64 -1.02 28.27
N PHE A 21 11.25 -0.08 28.99
CA PHE A 21 12.23 0.85 28.44
C PHE A 21 13.64 0.27 28.43
N ALA A 22 14.47 0.77 27.53
CA ALA A 22 15.88 0.40 27.44
C ALA A 22 16.63 0.79 28.73
N ASP A 23 17.68 0.03 29.06
CA ASP A 23 18.43 0.23 30.31
C ASP A 23 19.09 1.62 30.40
N ASP A 24 19.47 2.17 29.24
CA ASP A 24 20.07 3.50 29.08
C ASP A 24 19.03 4.62 28.90
N ALA A 25 17.74 4.29 28.75
CA ALA A 25 16.68 5.28 28.64
C ALA A 25 16.59 6.12 29.93
N SER A 26 16.80 7.43 29.79
CA SER A 26 16.81 8.35 30.94
C SER A 26 15.41 8.66 31.46
N LEU A 27 14.37 8.51 30.62
CA LEU A 27 12.99 8.83 30.92
C LEU A 27 12.78 10.28 31.37
N VAL A 28 13.67 11.19 30.95
CA VAL A 28 13.57 12.62 31.23
C VAL A 28 12.97 13.31 30.01
N ALA A 29 11.90 14.06 30.25
CA ALA A 29 11.27 14.93 29.25
C ALA A 29 12.05 16.24 29.08
N ASP A 30 11.85 16.93 27.96
CA ASP A 30 12.34 18.28 27.68
C ASP A 30 11.96 19.32 28.75
N THR A 31 10.81 19.13 29.41
CA THR A 31 10.35 19.95 30.54
C THR A 31 11.08 19.67 31.86
N GLY A 32 12.04 18.75 31.87
CA GLY A 32 12.78 18.31 33.07
C GLY A 32 11.99 17.39 33.99
N ARG A 33 10.79 16.95 33.58
CA ARG A 33 10.00 15.96 34.31
C ARG A 33 10.56 14.57 34.04
N VAL A 34 10.60 13.73 35.07
CA VAL A 34 11.11 12.37 34.99
C VAL A 34 9.94 11.41 35.06
N LEU A 35 9.78 10.58 34.04
CA LEU A 35 8.82 9.49 34.03
C LEU A 35 9.38 8.34 34.87
N THR A 36 8.67 7.95 35.92
CA THR A 36 9.03 6.80 36.73
C THR A 36 8.94 5.52 35.90
N PRO A 37 9.93 4.60 35.95
CA PRO A 37 9.90 3.35 35.18
C PRO A 37 8.62 2.53 35.42
N ASP A 38 8.12 2.52 36.66
CA ASP A 38 6.91 1.78 37.06
C ASP A 38 5.59 2.30 36.44
N VAL A 39 5.60 3.42 35.71
CA VAL A 39 4.39 3.94 35.06
C VAL A 39 3.89 2.97 33.98
N VAL A 40 4.81 2.39 33.20
CA VAL A 40 4.51 1.37 32.18
C VAL A 40 5.07 0.05 32.68
N LEU A 41 4.18 -0.91 32.96
CA LEU A 41 4.55 -2.24 33.43
C LEU A 41 5.01 -3.16 32.29
N ASP A 42 4.37 -3.02 31.12
CA ASP A 42 4.68 -3.81 29.93
C ASP A 42 4.22 -3.07 28.67
N ALA A 43 4.82 -3.40 27.53
CA ALA A 43 4.43 -2.86 26.24
C ALA A 43 4.61 -3.91 25.15
N MET A 44 3.67 -3.93 24.21
CA MET A 44 3.80 -4.69 22.98
C MET A 44 3.45 -3.78 21.81
N LEU A 45 4.46 -3.46 21.01
CA LEU A 45 4.41 -2.47 19.94
C LEU A 45 4.57 -3.16 18.59
N TYR A 46 3.67 -2.91 17.66
CA TYR A 46 3.68 -3.49 16.32
C TYR A 46 3.16 -2.52 15.24
N PRO A 47 3.62 -1.26 15.20
CA PRO A 47 3.18 -0.31 14.19
C PRO A 47 3.48 -0.83 12.78
N ALA A 48 2.50 -0.70 11.91
CA ALA A 48 2.55 -1.18 10.54
C ALA A 48 3.71 -0.53 9.76
N GLY A 49 4.58 -1.34 9.16
CA GLY A 49 5.72 -0.87 8.37
C GLY A 49 6.93 -0.47 9.21
N ASN A 50 6.89 -0.64 10.53
CA ASN A 50 8.04 -0.35 11.36
C ASN A 50 9.15 -1.37 11.14
N GLY A 51 10.34 -0.87 10.85
CA GLY A 51 11.57 -1.66 10.68
C GLY A 51 12.70 -1.22 11.60
N GLY A 52 12.45 -0.28 12.51
CA GLY A 52 13.46 0.34 13.36
C GLY A 52 13.06 0.42 14.84
N PRO A 53 13.91 1.05 15.66
CA PRO A 53 13.61 1.28 17.07
C PRO A 53 12.36 2.15 17.23
N LEU A 54 11.67 1.94 18.35
CA LEU A 54 10.53 2.73 18.78
C LEU A 54 10.86 3.38 20.12
N TRP A 55 10.34 4.58 20.32
CA TRP A 55 10.46 5.28 21.59
C TRP A 55 9.17 6.00 21.94
N LEU A 56 8.93 6.17 23.23
CA LEU A 56 7.92 7.10 23.72
C LEU A 56 8.40 8.50 23.33
N SER A 57 7.71 9.17 22.41
CA SER A 57 8.13 10.49 21.92
C SER A 57 7.49 11.62 22.71
N ARG A 58 6.25 11.43 23.17
CA ARG A 58 5.51 12.46 23.87
C ARG A 58 4.44 11.88 24.77
N ILE A 59 4.29 12.49 25.94
CA ILE A 59 3.10 12.38 26.78
C ILE A 59 2.39 13.73 26.72
N GLU A 60 1.13 13.75 26.29
CA GLU A 60 0.29 14.94 26.32
C GLU A 60 -0.72 14.84 27.46
N ILE A 61 -0.77 15.87 28.30
CA ILE A 61 -1.66 15.93 29.45
C ILE A 61 -2.68 17.05 29.20
N ASP A 62 -3.95 16.68 29.07
CA ASP A 62 -5.08 17.61 28.99
C ASP A 62 -6.13 17.27 30.05
N ARG A 63 -6.13 18.05 31.14
CA ARG A 63 -7.01 17.88 32.31
C ARG A 63 -6.91 16.49 32.94
N LEU A 64 -7.77 15.58 32.52
CA LEU A 64 -7.89 14.20 33.01
C LEU A 64 -7.53 13.19 31.92
N ARG A 65 -7.16 13.63 30.73
CA ARG A 65 -6.77 12.75 29.62
C ARG A 65 -5.26 12.79 29.45
N ILE A 66 -4.67 11.61 29.35
CA ILE A 66 -3.27 11.42 29.00
C ILE A 66 -3.22 10.75 27.63
N THR A 67 -2.51 11.37 26.70
CA THR A 67 -2.20 10.79 25.39
C THR A 67 -0.76 10.33 25.38
N TRP A 68 -0.54 9.06 25.05
CA TRP A 68 0.75 8.44 24.89
C TRP A 68 1.06 8.40 23.39
N VAL A 69 2.21 8.92 22.99
CA VAL A 69 2.64 8.94 21.59
C VAL A 69 3.95 8.19 21.46
N ILE A 70 3.97 7.19 20.59
CA ILE A 70 5.15 6.41 20.23
C ILE A 70 5.59 6.85 18.84
N ALA A 71 6.88 7.12 18.68
CA ALA A 71 7.47 7.49 17.40
C ALA A 71 8.48 6.44 16.90
N ASN A 72 8.77 6.57 15.61
CA ASN A 72 9.89 5.95 14.94
C ASN A 72 10.64 7.03 14.13
N ALA A 73 11.68 6.63 13.40
CA ALA A 73 12.48 7.55 12.58
C ALA A 73 11.67 8.33 11.51
N ALA A 74 10.47 7.86 11.14
CA ALA A 74 9.58 8.53 10.20
C ALA A 74 8.60 9.52 10.85
N GLY A 75 8.51 9.55 12.18
CA GLY A 75 7.61 10.42 12.94
C GLY A 75 6.71 9.64 13.91
N ASP A 76 5.56 10.22 14.25
CA ASP A 76 4.57 9.59 15.15
C ASP A 76 4.04 8.30 14.51
N ALA A 77 4.30 7.17 15.17
CA ALA A 77 3.98 5.84 14.67
C ALA A 77 2.59 5.38 15.14
N CYS A 78 2.29 5.59 16.42
CA CYS A 78 0.99 5.30 17.01
C CYS A 78 0.76 6.10 18.30
N SER A 79 -0.50 6.23 18.68
CA SER A 79 -0.89 6.87 19.93
C SER A 79 -2.08 6.18 20.58
N GLY A 80 -2.18 6.34 21.89
CA GLY A 80 -3.31 5.84 22.68
C GLY A 80 -3.62 6.79 23.82
N THR A 81 -4.83 6.72 24.34
CA THR A 81 -5.31 7.64 25.37
C THR A 81 -5.91 6.89 26.55
N CYS A 82 -5.69 7.38 27.76
CA CYS A 82 -6.38 6.94 28.96
C CYS A 82 -6.97 8.13 29.71
N ASP A 83 -8.06 7.89 30.44
CA ASP A 83 -8.67 8.87 31.35
C ASP A 83 -8.25 8.55 32.78
N ILE A 84 -7.74 9.53 33.50
CA ILE A 84 -7.27 9.35 34.88
C ILE A 84 -8.44 9.15 35.85
N ALA A 85 -9.63 9.65 35.53
CA ALA A 85 -10.82 9.47 36.37
C ALA A 85 -11.39 8.05 36.30
N ASP A 86 -11.15 7.34 35.20
CA ASP A 86 -11.59 5.96 34.95
C ASP A 86 -10.46 5.20 34.26
N LEU A 87 -9.39 4.98 35.01
CA LEU A 87 -8.16 4.46 34.43
C LEU A 87 -8.28 2.96 34.14
N ASP A 88 -8.35 2.61 32.86
CA ASP A 88 -8.02 1.28 32.39
C ASP A 88 -6.49 1.09 32.45
N PRO A 89 -5.97 0.05 33.12
CA PRO A 89 -4.54 -0.27 33.08
C PRO A 89 -4.05 -0.59 31.67
N THR A 90 -4.94 -0.79 30.70
CA THR A 90 -4.57 -1.14 29.33
C THR A 90 -4.87 0.03 28.40
N VAL A 91 -3.87 0.44 27.61
CA VAL A 91 -4.04 1.48 26.59
C VAL A 91 -3.76 0.90 25.22
N ASP A 92 -4.81 0.80 24.42
CA ASP A 92 -4.69 0.43 23.01
C ASP A 92 -4.04 1.58 22.22
N LEU A 93 -3.00 1.23 21.45
CA LEU A 93 -2.30 2.17 20.58
C LEU A 93 -2.79 1.98 19.15
N LEU A 94 -3.21 3.06 18.53
CA LEU A 94 -3.70 3.10 17.16
C LEU A 94 -2.75 3.94 16.30
N ASP A 95 -2.56 3.53 15.05
CA ASP A 95 -1.87 4.38 14.08
C ASP A 95 -2.78 5.51 13.55
N ALA A 96 -2.23 6.37 12.69
CA ALA A 96 -2.97 7.49 12.09
C ALA A 96 -4.21 7.08 11.27
N LEU A 97 -4.34 5.79 10.90
CA LEU A 97 -5.46 5.24 10.16
C LEU A 97 -6.43 4.46 11.08
N GLY A 98 -6.25 4.54 12.40
CA GLY A 98 -7.09 3.87 13.39
C GLY A 98 -6.84 2.36 13.50
N ARG A 99 -5.73 1.84 12.97
CA ARG A 99 -5.41 0.41 13.03
C ARG A 99 -4.64 0.09 14.33
N PRO A 100 -4.86 -1.09 14.94
CA PRO A 100 -4.07 -1.53 16.08
C PRO A 100 -2.58 -1.54 15.75
N ALA A 101 -1.79 -0.86 16.58
CA ALA A 101 -0.36 -0.66 16.42
C ALA A 101 0.43 -0.95 17.70
N GLY A 102 -0.26 -1.30 18.79
CA GLY A 102 0.37 -1.69 20.04
C GLY A 102 -0.61 -1.67 21.21
N ILE A 103 -0.08 -2.03 22.37
CA ILE A 103 -0.77 -1.94 23.65
C ILE A 103 0.25 -1.58 24.73
N LEU A 104 -0.13 -0.68 25.64
CA LEU A 104 0.62 -0.38 26.85
C LEU A 104 -0.14 -0.94 28.05
N LEU A 105 0.58 -1.61 28.94
CA LEU A 105 0.08 -1.98 30.26
C LEU A 105 0.65 -0.97 31.27
N LEU A 106 -0.22 -0.16 31.84
CA LEU A 106 0.09 0.89 32.78
C LEU A 106 -0.12 0.44 34.23
N ASN A 107 0.59 1.09 35.15
CA ASN A 107 0.35 0.95 36.58
C ASN A 107 -0.61 2.05 37.08
N PRO A 108 -1.85 1.72 37.46
CA PRO A 108 -2.84 2.74 37.81
C PRO A 108 -2.44 3.66 38.96
N ASP A 109 -1.76 3.11 39.95
CA ASP A 109 -1.36 3.85 41.15
C ASP A 109 -0.30 4.92 40.83
N VAL A 110 0.55 4.67 39.83
CA VAL A 110 1.66 5.57 39.44
C VAL A 110 1.20 6.56 38.36
N VAL A 111 0.36 6.13 37.42
CA VAL A 111 -0.17 7.00 36.36
C VAL A 111 -0.97 8.17 36.93
N ALA A 112 -1.69 7.98 38.03
CA ALA A 112 -2.38 9.07 38.72
C ALA A 112 -1.42 10.21 39.14
N GLY A 113 -0.14 9.89 39.42
CA GLY A 113 0.90 10.87 39.74
C GLY A 113 1.26 11.82 38.59
N LEU A 114 0.94 11.46 37.35
CA LEU A 114 1.13 12.34 36.19
C LEU A 114 0.22 13.57 36.22
N GLN A 115 -0.84 13.59 37.05
CA GLN A 115 -1.66 14.79 37.26
C GLN A 115 -0.89 15.98 37.83
N VAL A 116 0.28 15.74 38.46
CA VAL A 116 1.13 16.80 39.01
C VAL A 116 1.96 17.50 37.92
N TRP A 117 2.03 16.91 36.73
CA TRP A 117 2.72 17.52 35.59
C TRP A 117 1.84 18.64 35.02
N ASP A 118 2.50 19.64 34.45
CA ASP A 118 1.82 20.78 33.86
C ASP A 118 1.06 20.35 32.60
N ALA A 119 -0.11 20.91 32.35
CA ALA A 119 -0.87 20.58 31.14
C ALA A 119 -0.06 20.95 29.88
N GLY A 120 -0.03 20.06 28.90
CA GLY A 120 0.72 20.25 27.66
C GLY A 120 1.49 19.01 27.22
N ALA A 121 2.43 19.24 26.33
CA ALA A 121 3.30 18.23 25.72
C ALA A 121 4.61 18.09 26.49
N HIS A 122 4.92 16.86 26.92
CA HIS A 122 6.21 16.49 27.50
C HIS A 122 6.93 15.59 26.52
N THR A 123 7.97 16.09 25.86
CA THR A 123 8.63 15.37 24.78
C THR A 123 9.89 14.66 25.26
N PHE A 124 10.16 13.50 24.68
CA PHE A 124 11.29 12.64 24.99
C PHE A 124 12.10 12.45 23.70
N SER A 125 13.42 12.43 23.82
CA SER A 125 14.29 12.08 22.70
C SER A 125 14.25 10.58 22.43
N GLU A 126 14.73 10.17 21.26
CA GLU A 126 14.87 8.74 20.92
C GLU A 126 15.60 7.97 22.02
N ASP A 127 16.75 8.49 22.47
CA ASP A 127 17.53 7.87 23.55
C ASP A 127 16.84 7.92 24.92
N SER A 128 16.04 8.96 25.23
CA SER A 128 15.44 9.09 26.56
C SER A 128 14.19 8.24 26.75
N GLY A 129 13.45 7.96 25.68
CA GLY A 129 12.20 7.18 25.70
C GLY A 129 12.28 5.82 25.00
N ALA A 130 13.47 5.32 24.68
CA ALA A 130 13.66 4.09 23.91
C ALA A 130 12.99 2.87 24.57
N PHE A 131 12.25 2.09 23.78
CA PHE A 131 11.74 0.78 24.19
C PHE A 131 12.77 -0.33 23.93
N VAL A 132 12.77 -1.38 24.76
CA VAL A 132 13.57 -2.57 24.48
C VAL A 132 13.07 -3.28 23.23
N ALA A 133 13.98 -3.88 22.47
CA ALA A 133 13.64 -4.57 21.23
C ALA A 133 12.66 -5.75 21.43
N SER A 134 12.61 -6.34 22.63
CA SER A 134 11.67 -7.43 22.94
C SER A 134 10.21 -6.98 22.98
N CYS A 135 9.94 -5.71 23.25
CA CYS A 135 8.61 -5.11 23.20
C CYS A 135 8.18 -4.75 21.77
N VAL A 136 9.09 -4.78 20.80
CA VAL A 136 8.84 -4.33 19.43
C VAL A 136 8.75 -5.53 18.48
N ALA A 137 7.53 -5.84 18.04
CA ALA A 137 7.31 -6.80 16.98
C ALA A 137 7.43 -6.12 15.61
N VAL A 138 8.29 -6.68 14.77
CA VAL A 138 8.46 -6.23 13.38
C VAL A 138 7.20 -6.58 12.59
N ALA A 139 6.48 -5.56 12.11
CA ALA A 139 5.27 -5.72 11.31
C ALA A 139 5.49 -5.15 9.91
N PRO A 140 6.25 -5.84 9.02
CA PRO A 140 6.61 -5.29 7.72
C PRO A 140 5.36 -5.03 6.88
N ALA A 141 5.26 -3.86 6.27
CA ALA A 141 4.14 -3.47 5.43
C ALA A 141 4.41 -3.79 3.95
N VAL A 142 4.71 -5.05 3.63
CA VAL A 142 4.88 -5.47 2.23
C VAL A 142 3.50 -5.73 1.63
N GLY A 143 3.10 -4.92 0.65
CA GLY A 143 1.87 -5.10 -0.11
C GLY A 143 0.68 -4.26 0.36
N VAL A 144 -0.49 -4.53 -0.22
CA VAL A 144 -1.75 -3.82 0.07
C VAL A 144 -2.34 -4.39 1.37
N ARG A 145 -2.54 -3.54 2.39
CA ARG A 145 -3.11 -3.95 3.70
C ARG A 145 -4.58 -3.56 3.88
N GLY A 146 -5.10 -2.70 3.03
CA GLY A 146 -6.45 -2.19 3.10
C GLY A 146 -6.75 -1.31 1.90
N ILE A 147 -8.04 -1.06 1.68
CA ILE A 147 -8.54 -0.16 0.64
C ILE A 147 -9.17 1.01 1.39
N ALA A 148 -8.87 2.23 0.97
CA ALA A 148 -9.48 3.43 1.50
C ALA A 148 -10.27 4.14 0.41
N ALA A 149 -11.31 4.87 0.81
CA ALA A 149 -11.99 5.79 -0.09
C ALA A 149 -11.06 6.99 -0.43
N GLN A 150 -11.51 7.84 -1.36
CA GLN A 150 -10.72 8.98 -1.85
C GLN A 150 -10.40 10.00 -0.73
N ASP A 151 -11.19 10.01 0.34
CA ASP A 151 -11.01 10.80 1.56
C ASP A 151 -10.08 10.13 2.59
N GLN A 152 -9.38 9.05 2.20
CA GLN A 152 -8.49 8.24 3.05
C GLN A 152 -9.18 7.49 4.19
N GLN A 153 -10.52 7.44 4.22
CA GLN A 153 -11.22 6.62 5.20
C GLN A 153 -11.11 5.13 4.84
N PRO A 154 -10.71 4.26 5.79
CA PRO A 154 -10.59 2.84 5.53
C PRO A 154 -11.96 2.22 5.22
N LEU A 155 -12.04 1.43 4.15
CA LEU A 155 -13.22 0.65 3.80
C LEU A 155 -13.17 -0.71 4.50
N SER A 156 -14.31 -1.15 5.05
CA SER A 156 -14.47 -2.45 5.70
C SER A 156 -15.74 -3.16 5.21
N GLY A 157 -15.76 -4.49 5.32
CA GLY A 157 -16.86 -5.33 4.82
C GLY A 157 -16.64 -5.83 3.38
N ASP A 158 -17.73 -6.13 2.68
CA ASP A 158 -17.68 -6.58 1.29
C ASP A 158 -17.35 -5.41 0.36
N ILE A 159 -16.19 -5.47 -0.29
CA ILE A 159 -15.71 -4.42 -1.18
C ILE A 159 -15.83 -4.89 -2.63
N TRP A 160 -16.53 -4.09 -3.45
CA TRP A 160 -16.58 -4.28 -4.89
C TRP A 160 -15.47 -3.47 -5.55
N ILE A 161 -14.57 -4.16 -6.25
CA ILE A 161 -13.52 -3.54 -7.05
C ILE A 161 -13.99 -3.56 -8.50
N ILE A 162 -14.18 -2.37 -9.09
CA ILE A 162 -14.66 -2.22 -10.47
C ILE A 162 -13.54 -1.56 -11.28
N GLY A 163 -13.19 -2.19 -12.40
CA GLY A 163 -12.16 -1.69 -13.30
C GLY A 163 -12.81 -0.79 -14.33
N GLU A 164 -12.26 0.40 -14.51
CA GLU A 164 -12.60 1.23 -15.65
C GLU A 164 -11.98 0.67 -16.94
N ASP A 165 -12.31 1.30 -18.08
CA ASP A 165 -11.85 0.86 -19.39
C ASP A 165 -10.31 0.69 -19.45
N GLY A 166 -9.88 -0.51 -19.84
CA GLY A 166 -8.45 -0.85 -19.93
C GLY A 166 -7.83 -1.35 -18.61
N VAL A 167 -8.62 -1.49 -17.53
CA VAL A 167 -8.21 -2.14 -16.28
C VAL A 167 -8.89 -3.50 -16.17
N GLN A 168 -8.10 -4.57 -16.11
CA GLN A 168 -8.60 -5.93 -15.93
C GLN A 168 -8.13 -6.50 -14.59
N PHE A 169 -9.07 -7.14 -13.87
CA PHE A 169 -8.78 -7.87 -12.65
C PHE A 169 -8.80 -9.37 -12.91
N SER A 170 -7.81 -10.08 -12.36
CA SER A 170 -7.75 -11.54 -12.38
C SER A 170 -7.41 -12.06 -10.98
N ILE A 171 -8.05 -13.16 -10.56
CA ILE A 171 -7.70 -13.84 -9.31
C ILE A 171 -6.51 -14.75 -9.59
N VAL A 172 -5.46 -14.64 -8.76
CA VAL A 172 -4.30 -15.52 -8.75
C VAL A 172 -4.19 -16.19 -7.37
N PRO A 173 -3.45 -17.31 -7.22
CA PRO A 173 -3.44 -18.09 -5.98
C PRO A 173 -3.09 -17.29 -4.70
N THR A 174 -2.35 -16.19 -4.84
CA THR A 174 -1.88 -15.36 -3.72
C THR A 174 -2.46 -13.94 -3.72
N GLY A 175 -3.49 -13.65 -4.53
CA GLY A 175 -4.10 -12.32 -4.52
C GLY A 175 -4.84 -11.93 -5.80
N ILE A 176 -4.96 -10.63 -6.01
CA ILE A 176 -5.59 -10.04 -7.19
C ILE A 176 -4.50 -9.47 -8.08
N ARG A 177 -4.46 -9.93 -9.34
CA ARG A 177 -3.63 -9.34 -10.38
C ARG A 177 -4.42 -8.23 -11.06
N VAL A 178 -3.79 -7.06 -11.20
CA VAL A 178 -4.34 -5.89 -11.89
C VAL A 178 -3.53 -5.66 -13.15
N ASP A 179 -4.15 -5.83 -14.31
CA ASP A 179 -3.55 -5.56 -15.61
C ASP A 179 -4.11 -4.24 -16.17
N ILE A 180 -3.24 -3.22 -16.28
CA ILE A 180 -3.56 -1.94 -16.92
C ILE A 180 -3.11 -2.05 -18.37
N VAL A 181 -3.97 -2.60 -19.22
CA VAL A 181 -3.64 -2.87 -20.62
C VAL A 181 -3.74 -1.59 -21.45
N GLY A 182 -4.53 -0.61 -20.98
CA GLY A 182 -5.00 0.51 -21.79
C GLY A 182 -5.90 -0.01 -22.90
N ASP A 183 -7.07 0.59 -23.16
CA ASP A 183 -7.87 0.16 -24.31
C ASP A 183 -7.30 0.82 -25.59
N PRO A 184 -6.56 0.09 -26.46
CA PRO A 184 -6.04 0.67 -27.70
C PRO A 184 -7.16 1.12 -28.66
N LEU A 185 -8.40 0.68 -28.43
CA LEU A 185 -9.59 1.03 -29.20
C LEU A 185 -10.41 2.16 -28.55
N PHE A 186 -10.09 2.61 -27.33
CA PHE A 186 -10.85 3.65 -26.62
C PHE A 186 -10.83 5.00 -27.33
N ARG A 187 -9.64 5.47 -27.76
CA ARG A 187 -9.54 6.71 -28.57
C ARG A 187 -10.37 6.62 -29.85
N ARG A 188 -10.53 5.43 -30.43
CA ARG A 188 -11.34 5.23 -31.64
C ARG A 188 -12.83 5.14 -31.33
N ARG A 189 -13.25 4.51 -30.23
CA ARG A 189 -14.66 4.47 -29.80
C ARG A 189 -15.18 5.86 -29.47
N ALA A 190 -14.36 6.69 -28.82
CA ALA A 190 -14.66 8.10 -28.55
C ALA A 190 -14.74 8.96 -29.84
N CYS A 191 -13.99 8.60 -30.89
CA CYS A 191 -14.00 9.32 -32.17
C CYS A 191 -15.05 8.82 -33.19
N ALA A 192 -15.50 7.56 -33.11
CA ALA A 192 -16.33 6.92 -34.14
C ALA A 192 -17.77 6.58 -33.70
N GLY A 193 -18.17 6.90 -32.46
CA GLY A 193 -19.57 6.83 -32.02
C GLY A 193 -20.19 5.43 -32.07
N ASN A 194 -19.99 4.62 -31.02
CA ASN A 194 -20.71 3.36 -30.74
C ASN A 194 -20.85 2.30 -31.87
N GLU A 195 -20.16 2.43 -33.01
CA GLU A 195 -20.20 1.38 -34.04
C GLU A 195 -19.52 0.10 -33.54
N VAL A 196 -20.18 -1.05 -33.75
CA VAL A 196 -19.66 -2.38 -33.43
C VAL A 196 -18.42 -2.63 -34.29
N PHE A 197 -17.30 -2.92 -33.63
CA PHE A 197 -16.05 -3.23 -34.32
C PHE A 197 -16.22 -4.44 -35.24
N VAL A 198 -16.08 -4.22 -36.55
CA VAL A 198 -15.93 -5.29 -37.54
C VAL A 198 -14.44 -5.50 -37.76
N ALA A 199 -13.93 -6.66 -37.36
CA ALA A 199 -12.53 -7.00 -37.59
C ALA A 199 -12.24 -6.97 -39.11
N PRO A 200 -11.17 -6.30 -39.58
CA PRO A 200 -10.80 -6.36 -40.98
C PRO A 200 -10.49 -7.80 -41.36
N GLU A 201 -11.05 -8.25 -42.49
CA GLU A 201 -10.75 -9.58 -43.02
C GLU A 201 -9.30 -9.60 -43.53
N PHE A 202 -8.43 -10.32 -42.83
CA PHE A 202 -7.06 -10.52 -43.26
C PHE A 202 -6.98 -11.60 -44.33
N LEU A 203 -6.19 -11.33 -45.37
CA LEU A 203 -5.97 -12.25 -46.48
C LEU A 203 -5.14 -13.46 -46.02
N ARG A 204 -5.74 -14.65 -45.99
CA ARG A 204 -5.09 -15.88 -45.49
C ARG A 204 -4.26 -16.61 -46.54
N THR A 205 -4.64 -16.52 -47.82
CA THR A 205 -3.95 -17.19 -48.94
C THR A 205 -4.13 -16.40 -50.23
N ILE A 206 -3.12 -16.41 -51.10
CA ILE A 206 -3.25 -15.98 -52.51
C ILE A 206 -3.18 -17.25 -53.37
N ASN A 207 -4.26 -17.62 -54.05
CA ASN A 207 -4.36 -18.85 -54.85
C ASN A 207 -3.90 -20.13 -54.11
N GLY A 208 -4.27 -20.27 -52.83
CA GLY A 208 -3.88 -21.41 -52.00
C GLY A 208 -2.46 -21.36 -51.45
N ILE A 209 -1.67 -20.34 -51.79
CA ILE A 209 -0.34 -20.12 -51.23
C ILE A 209 -0.50 -19.39 -49.88
N PRO A 210 -0.01 -19.96 -48.76
CA PRO A 210 -0.05 -19.30 -47.46
C PRO A 210 1.01 -18.18 -47.35
N PRO A 211 0.86 -17.23 -46.42
CA PRO A 211 1.88 -16.24 -46.16
C PRO A 211 3.17 -16.87 -45.61
N THR A 212 4.23 -16.08 -45.59
CA THR A 212 5.49 -16.41 -44.91
C THR A 212 5.27 -16.62 -43.39
N TYR A 213 6.29 -17.14 -42.70
CA TYR A 213 6.27 -17.35 -41.24
C TYR A 213 5.88 -16.10 -40.43
N TRP A 214 6.09 -14.90 -40.98
CA TRP A 214 5.74 -13.62 -40.36
C TRP A 214 4.37 -13.06 -40.80
N GLY A 215 3.55 -13.84 -41.50
CA GLY A 215 2.22 -13.41 -41.95
C GLY A 215 2.21 -12.48 -43.17
N GLY A 216 3.36 -12.28 -43.82
CA GLY A 216 3.49 -11.43 -45.01
C GLY A 216 3.52 -12.21 -46.33
N PHE A 217 3.08 -11.58 -47.43
CA PHE A 217 3.31 -12.05 -48.79
C PHE A 217 4.44 -11.23 -49.42
N GLN A 218 5.47 -11.90 -49.94
CA GLN A 218 6.47 -11.23 -50.79
C GLN A 218 5.99 -11.29 -52.23
N LEU A 219 5.61 -10.14 -52.77
CA LEU A 219 5.24 -10.00 -54.17
C LEU A 219 6.43 -9.34 -54.90
N GLN A 220 7.07 -10.10 -55.80
CA GLN A 220 8.18 -9.59 -56.59
C GLN A 220 7.70 -9.26 -58.00
N ALA A 221 8.02 -8.06 -58.48
CA ALA A 221 7.82 -7.70 -59.88
C ALA A 221 8.77 -8.53 -60.76
N GLY A 222 8.21 -9.49 -61.51
CA GLY A 222 8.98 -10.26 -62.49
C GLY A 222 9.36 -9.39 -63.69
N ARG A 223 10.55 -9.62 -64.26
CA ARG A 223 10.98 -8.95 -65.52
C ARG A 223 10.37 -9.57 -66.78
N VAL A 224 9.70 -10.71 -66.65
CA VAL A 224 9.03 -11.40 -67.77
C VAL A 224 7.59 -10.93 -67.81
N LEU A 225 7.24 -10.18 -68.87
CA LEU A 225 5.88 -9.76 -69.15
C LEU A 225 5.03 -10.99 -69.45
N SER A 226 4.21 -11.42 -68.48
CA SER A 226 3.08 -12.30 -68.81
C SER A 226 2.11 -11.50 -69.69
N PRO A 227 1.64 -12.04 -70.83
CA PRO A 227 0.71 -11.32 -71.70
C PRO A 227 -0.68 -11.11 -71.06
N ARG A 228 -1.00 -11.83 -69.97
CA ARG A 228 -2.26 -11.69 -69.21
C ARG A 228 -2.01 -11.76 -67.69
N PRO A 229 -1.49 -10.70 -67.06
CA PRO A 229 -1.31 -10.68 -65.62
C PRO A 229 -2.62 -10.27 -64.92
N ALA A 230 -3.07 -11.04 -63.93
CA ALA A 230 -4.23 -10.67 -63.08
C ALA A 230 -3.90 -9.52 -62.12
N LEU A 231 -2.62 -9.34 -61.78
CA LEU A 231 -2.13 -8.28 -60.91
C LEU A 231 -0.85 -7.70 -61.52
N ARG A 232 -0.79 -6.39 -61.73
CA ARG A 232 0.42 -5.69 -62.18
C ARG A 232 1.03 -4.95 -61.01
N ILE A 233 2.28 -5.27 -60.73
CA ILE A 233 3.09 -4.59 -59.72
C ILE A 233 4.24 -3.94 -60.45
N TYR A 234 4.29 -2.61 -60.43
CA TYR A 234 5.39 -1.83 -60.98
C TYR A 234 5.87 -0.83 -59.95
N VAL A 235 7.10 -0.38 -60.15
CA VAL A 235 7.70 0.69 -59.36
C VAL A 235 7.64 1.94 -60.22
N ASP A 236 7.06 3.01 -59.70
CA ASP A 236 7.01 4.29 -60.42
C ASP A 236 8.37 5.02 -60.39
N GLU A 237 8.46 6.16 -61.08
CA GLU A 237 9.70 6.95 -61.17
C GLU A 237 10.17 7.50 -59.81
N SER A 238 9.29 7.52 -58.80
CA SER A 238 9.62 7.92 -57.43
C SER A 238 10.14 6.78 -56.55
N GLY A 239 10.13 5.54 -57.08
CA GLY A 239 10.48 4.35 -56.33
C GLY A 239 9.32 3.77 -55.52
N ALA A 240 8.10 4.30 -55.66
CA ALA A 240 6.93 3.80 -54.97
C ALA A 240 6.36 2.57 -55.68
N VAL A 241 5.91 1.59 -54.90
CA VAL A 241 5.25 0.39 -55.42
C VAL A 241 3.80 0.73 -55.74
N VAL A 242 3.44 0.64 -57.02
CA VAL A 242 2.07 0.83 -57.50
C VAL A 242 1.48 -0.51 -57.87
N ILE A 243 0.33 -0.83 -57.28
CA ILE A 243 -0.41 -2.08 -57.52
C ILE A 243 -1.65 -1.73 -58.35
N GLY A 244 -1.67 -2.21 -59.60
CA GLY A 244 -2.80 -2.06 -60.51
C GLY A 244 -3.52 -3.39 -60.74
N LEU A 245 -4.85 -3.37 -60.65
CA LEU A 245 -5.70 -4.45 -61.16
C LEU A 245 -5.80 -4.33 -62.68
N ALA A 246 -5.43 -5.38 -63.41
CA ALA A 246 -5.70 -5.42 -64.84
C ALA A 246 -7.18 -5.78 -65.02
N ALA A 247 -8.00 -4.81 -65.45
CA ALA A 247 -9.37 -5.11 -65.86
C ALA A 247 -9.33 -6.15 -66.99
N ALA A 248 -10.11 -7.21 -66.85
CA ALA A 248 -10.37 -8.13 -67.95
C ALA A 248 -11.20 -7.36 -68.99
N GLU A 249 -10.63 -7.08 -70.16
CA GLU A 249 -11.45 -6.77 -71.33
C GLU A 249 -12.30 -8.01 -71.64
N GLU A 250 -13.62 -7.89 -71.51
CA GLU A 250 -14.58 -8.84 -72.06
C GLU A 250 -14.32 -8.97 -73.56
N GLN A 251 -13.90 -10.16 -73.99
CA GLN A 251 -13.92 -10.52 -75.40
C GLN A 251 -15.36 -10.93 -75.76
N THR A 252 -16.05 -10.09 -76.52
CA THR A 252 -17.18 -10.49 -77.38
C THR A 252 -16.68 -11.28 -78.59
#